data_AF-A0A4Y9UXZ8-F1
#
_entry.id   AF-A0A4Y9UXZ8-F1
#
_cell.length_a   1.000
_cell.length_b   1.000
_cell.length_c   1.000
_cell.angle_alpha   90.00
_cell.angle_beta   90.00
_cell.angle_gamma   90.00
#
_symmetry.space_group_name_H-M   'P 1'
#
loop_
_entity.id
_entity.type
_entity.pdbx_description
1 polymer ?
#
loop_
_entity_poly.entity_id
_entity_poly.type
_entity_poly.pdbx_seq_one_letter_code
_entity_poly.pdbx_strand_id
1 'polypeptide(L)'
;MDGGMQQRLVQLVGALASPAILMTVIWLGTPLAVAVGPIDYPGQPSAAVLRLVALGLAIFLLSYQGGKLVFDRWFVPRACSPRRSARVLNNVTMAASLFGIVGIALVVLDRTILSGVSNSSYAELLRCAPGLVDTIAIERTPLLYFGYAMFSFGFVSVVLFLLKGEEIRGWTAVLAQLSIVSPVGYALLYSGRMPILFVISLVAMAMMVRLAQGRTLMPRGHYLVLKVVIAVALFAVYSNAIWTNRNNFCIQILPLIAQLQEKDQRDTIITATELSKRLAEVLAVPPSAPDASSTDVSLAMKLKDWGVMPRSYVASVIESSRASARGAMIVLSTYFYLTHGVRTVDIVWKARGEFTPQWGVYEIGVLSPLLRILFPESNQVAIMKAEQQAALIYGFYPSAWAAAFIDFGFVGAIVYVAIWGGVAGWSAAGSRHSRLMTPPLLLVFALASVLLSPVQGPLGIANSALVLVSMLVTGLVFDFATLRAREPQDTGKLRTNKPAI
;
A
#
# COMPACT_ATOMS: atom_id res chain seq x y z
N MET A 1 -3.22 14.52 -33.70
CA MET A 1 -2.69 13.17 -33.45
C MET A 1 -3.53 12.19 -34.24
N ASP A 2 -2.92 11.42 -35.13
CA ASP A 2 -3.65 10.45 -35.95
C ASP A 2 -4.31 9.37 -35.08
N GLY A 3 -5.56 9.02 -35.40
CA GLY A 3 -6.35 8.05 -34.63
C GLY A 3 -5.65 6.69 -34.45
N GLY A 4 -4.76 6.31 -35.37
CA GLY A 4 -3.96 5.09 -35.27
C GLY A 4 -2.98 5.08 -34.10
N MET A 5 -2.37 6.21 -33.75
CA MET A 5 -1.43 6.30 -32.61
C MET A 5 -2.17 6.11 -31.29
N GLN A 6 -3.36 6.71 -31.16
CA GLN A 6 -4.20 6.57 -29.98
C GLN A 6 -4.69 5.13 -29.80
N GLN A 7 -5.07 4.45 -30.89
CA GLN A 7 -5.50 3.06 -30.83
C GLN A 7 -4.38 2.11 -30.41
N ARG A 8 -3.15 2.31 -30.93
CA ARG A 8 -1.97 1.52 -30.51
C ARG A 8 -1.62 1.74 -29.05
N LEU A 9 -1.67 2.99 -28.58
CA LEU A 9 -1.42 3.30 -27.16
C LEU A 9 -2.46 2.59 -26.27
N VAL A 10 -3.75 2.64 -26.63
CA VAL A 10 -4.81 1.97 -25.88
C VAL A 10 -4.61 0.45 -25.84
N GLN A 11 -4.16 -0.17 -26.94
CA GLN A 11 -3.85 -1.61 -26.97
C GLN A 11 -2.67 -1.95 -26.06
N LEU A 12 -1.58 -1.16 -26.11
CA LEU A 12 -0.39 -1.39 -25.29
C LEU A 12 -0.70 -1.21 -23.80
N VAL A 13 -1.45 -0.16 -23.44
CA VAL A 13 -1.91 0.08 -22.07
C VAL A 13 -2.90 -1.02 -21.64
N GLY A 14 -3.78 -1.48 -22.52
CA GLY A 14 -4.68 -2.61 -22.26
C GLY A 14 -3.93 -3.92 -22.03
N ALA A 15 -2.78 -4.15 -22.68
CA ALA A 15 -1.92 -5.29 -22.43
C ALA A 15 -1.27 -5.22 -21.04
N LEU A 16 -0.80 -4.03 -20.63
CA LEU A 16 -0.25 -3.80 -19.28
C LEU A 16 -1.29 -3.98 -18.16
N ALA A 17 -2.59 -3.93 -18.47
CA ALA A 17 -3.64 -4.29 -17.51
C ALA A 17 -3.73 -5.81 -17.24
N SER A 18 -2.92 -6.64 -17.91
CA SER A 18 -2.72 -8.05 -17.53
C SER A 18 -1.79 -8.13 -16.32
N PRO A 19 -2.24 -8.69 -15.17
CA PRO A 19 -1.39 -8.88 -14.00
C PRO A 19 -0.12 -9.68 -14.30
N ALA A 20 -0.20 -10.67 -15.20
CA ALA A 20 0.95 -11.47 -15.63
C ALA A 20 2.03 -10.62 -16.32
N ILE A 21 1.62 -9.77 -17.26
CA ILE A 21 2.55 -8.88 -17.98
C ILE A 21 3.13 -7.85 -17.02
N LEU A 22 2.29 -7.21 -16.20
CA LEU A 22 2.74 -6.21 -15.24
C LEU A 22 3.74 -6.79 -14.23
N MET A 23 3.45 -7.97 -13.67
CA MET A 23 4.33 -8.67 -12.72
C MET A 23 5.69 -8.98 -13.34
N THR A 24 5.70 -9.46 -14.59
CA THR A 24 6.92 -9.74 -15.33
C THR A 24 7.72 -8.47 -15.59
N VAL A 25 7.08 -7.40 -16.07
CA VAL A 25 7.75 -6.12 -16.37
C VAL A 25 8.34 -5.51 -15.09
N ILE A 26 7.59 -5.50 -14.00
CA ILE A 26 8.06 -4.94 -12.72
C ILE A 26 9.24 -5.74 -12.19
N TRP A 27 9.15 -7.07 -12.10
CA TRP A 27 10.21 -7.90 -11.53
C TRP A 27 11.41 -8.17 -12.44
N LEU A 28 11.31 -7.89 -13.74
CA LEU A 28 12.49 -7.76 -14.61
C LEU A 28 13.09 -6.35 -14.53
N GLY A 29 12.23 -5.34 -14.45
CA GLY A 29 12.62 -3.93 -14.36
C GLY A 29 13.33 -3.58 -13.06
N THR A 30 12.90 -4.11 -11.90
CA THR A 30 13.52 -3.77 -10.62
C THR A 30 14.97 -4.28 -10.50
N PRO A 31 15.31 -5.54 -10.83
CA PRO A 31 16.70 -6.00 -10.83
C PRO A 31 17.55 -5.24 -11.86
N LEU A 32 17.00 -4.95 -13.05
CA LEU A 32 17.69 -4.13 -14.04
C LEU A 32 17.97 -2.73 -13.49
N ALA A 33 16.97 -2.12 -12.83
CA ALA A 33 17.14 -0.84 -12.16
C ALA A 33 18.29 -0.95 -11.16
N VAL A 34 18.27 -1.90 -10.22
CA VAL A 34 19.35 -2.11 -9.23
C VAL A 34 20.73 -2.24 -9.91
N ALA A 35 20.80 -2.94 -11.04
CA ALA A 35 22.04 -3.16 -11.78
C ALA A 35 22.60 -1.88 -12.43
N VAL A 36 21.75 -0.98 -12.94
CA VAL A 36 22.17 0.23 -13.69
C VAL A 36 21.95 1.55 -12.94
N GLY A 37 21.30 1.48 -11.78
CA GLY A 37 20.79 2.63 -11.05
C GLY A 37 21.85 3.41 -10.28
N PRO A 38 21.49 4.60 -9.78
CA PRO A 38 22.41 5.53 -9.13
C PRO A 38 23.01 5.04 -7.81
N ILE A 39 22.48 3.94 -7.25
CA ILE A 39 22.93 3.38 -5.98
C ILE A 39 23.75 2.12 -6.24
N ASP A 40 24.90 2.06 -5.60
CA ASP A 40 25.70 0.86 -5.43
C ASP A 40 25.25 0.13 -4.16
N TYR A 41 24.70 -1.06 -4.35
CA TYR A 41 24.28 -1.94 -3.26
C TYR A 41 25.44 -2.88 -2.92
N PRO A 42 25.76 -3.09 -1.63
CA PRO A 42 26.81 -4.01 -1.23
C PRO A 42 26.40 -5.44 -1.60
N GLY A 43 26.90 -5.91 -2.74
CA GLY A 43 26.52 -7.17 -3.36
C GLY A 43 25.39 -6.99 -4.38
N GLN A 44 25.65 -7.43 -5.60
CA GLN A 44 24.59 -7.67 -6.58
C GLN A 44 23.66 -8.80 -6.10
N PRO A 45 22.39 -8.82 -6.53
CA PRO A 45 21.47 -9.91 -6.18
C PRO A 45 22.12 -11.26 -6.51
N SER A 46 22.18 -12.17 -5.54
CA SER A 46 22.81 -13.47 -5.75
C SER A 46 22.06 -14.27 -6.83
N ALA A 47 22.78 -15.16 -7.53
CA ALA A 47 22.15 -16.05 -8.51
C ALA A 47 21.02 -16.89 -7.90
N ALA A 48 21.10 -17.21 -6.60
CA ALA A 48 20.05 -17.90 -5.87
C ALA A 48 18.76 -17.06 -5.78
N VAL A 49 18.87 -15.77 -5.45
CA VAL A 49 17.73 -14.85 -5.41
C VAL A 49 17.12 -14.65 -6.78
N LEU A 50 17.94 -14.49 -7.82
CA LEU A 50 17.43 -14.38 -9.20
C LEU A 50 16.64 -15.63 -9.61
N ARG A 51 17.13 -16.83 -9.25
CA ARG A 51 16.39 -18.09 -9.46
C ARG A 51 15.11 -18.14 -8.64
N LEU A 52 15.12 -17.68 -7.39
CA LEU A 52 13.94 -17.64 -6.53
C LEU A 52 12.86 -16.71 -7.09
N VAL A 53 13.23 -15.50 -7.51
CA VAL A 53 12.32 -14.55 -8.16
C VAL A 53 11.80 -15.13 -9.47
N ALA A 54 12.65 -15.73 -10.31
CA ALA A 54 12.24 -16.36 -11.55
C ALA A 54 11.24 -17.53 -11.32
N LEU A 55 11.49 -18.37 -10.30
CA LEU A 55 10.58 -19.44 -9.91
C LEU A 55 9.24 -18.88 -9.41
N GLY A 56 9.28 -17.86 -8.55
CA GLY A 56 8.10 -17.16 -8.06
C GLY A 56 7.27 -16.56 -9.21
N LEU A 57 7.91 -15.95 -10.19
CA LEU A 57 7.26 -15.46 -11.40
C LEU A 57 6.63 -16.59 -12.20
N ALA A 58 7.33 -17.70 -12.40
CA ALA A 58 6.76 -18.86 -13.10
C ALA A 58 5.52 -19.41 -12.39
N ILE A 59 5.56 -19.56 -11.06
CA ILE A 59 4.42 -20.01 -10.25
C ILE A 59 3.26 -19.02 -10.37
N PHE A 60 3.51 -17.73 -10.26
CA PHE A 60 2.48 -16.70 -10.39
C PHE A 60 1.82 -16.76 -11.77
N LEU A 61 2.61 -16.89 -12.85
CA LEU A 61 2.12 -16.95 -14.23
C LEU A 61 1.30 -18.22 -14.50
N LEU A 62 1.76 -19.37 -14.02
CA LEU A 62 1.02 -20.64 -14.15
C LEU A 62 -0.31 -20.57 -13.40
N SER A 63 -0.29 -20.10 -12.16
CA SER A 63 -1.50 -19.94 -11.35
C SER A 63 -2.44 -18.89 -11.91
N TYR A 64 -1.91 -17.82 -12.52
CA TYR A 64 -2.71 -16.84 -13.26
C TYR A 64 -3.48 -17.48 -14.42
N GLN A 65 -2.84 -18.34 -15.21
CA GLN A 65 -3.55 -19.10 -16.25
C GLN A 65 -4.57 -20.06 -15.64
N GLY A 66 -4.23 -20.74 -14.54
CA GLY A 66 -5.14 -21.60 -13.80
C GLY A 66 -6.40 -20.86 -13.33
N GLY A 67 -6.25 -19.71 -12.68
CA GLY A 67 -7.36 -18.89 -12.22
C GLY A 67 -8.25 -18.38 -13.34
N LYS A 68 -7.63 -17.98 -14.47
CA LYS A 68 -8.36 -17.61 -15.69
C LYS A 68 -9.19 -18.79 -16.23
N LEU A 69 -8.59 -19.97 -16.35
CA LEU A 69 -9.28 -21.18 -16.84
C LEU A 69 -10.44 -21.60 -15.92
N VAL A 70 -10.26 -21.51 -14.60
CA VAL A 70 -11.32 -21.79 -13.61
C VAL A 70 -12.48 -20.81 -13.80
N PHE A 71 -12.19 -19.52 -13.96
CA PHE A 71 -13.23 -18.53 -14.25
C PHE A 71 -13.99 -18.86 -15.53
N ASP A 72 -13.26 -19.07 -16.62
CA ASP A 72 -13.83 -19.28 -17.95
C ASP A 72 -14.70 -20.56 -17.99
N ARG A 73 -14.29 -21.63 -17.31
CA ARG A 73 -15.08 -22.87 -17.25
C ARG A 73 -16.34 -22.76 -16.39
N TRP A 74 -16.28 -22.07 -15.25
CA TRP A 74 -17.37 -22.13 -14.27
C TRP A 74 -18.34 -20.95 -14.32
N PHE A 75 -17.89 -19.78 -14.79
CA PHE A 75 -18.66 -18.54 -14.69
C PHE A 75 -19.09 -17.97 -16.05
N VAL A 76 -18.34 -18.19 -17.13
CA VAL A 76 -18.72 -17.68 -18.47
C VAL A 76 -20.05 -18.26 -18.97
N PRO A 77 -20.35 -19.58 -18.82
CA PRO A 77 -21.64 -20.12 -19.25
C PRO A 77 -22.86 -19.48 -18.57
N ARG A 78 -22.64 -18.80 -17.43
CA ARG A 78 -23.69 -18.15 -16.62
C ARG A 78 -23.76 -16.63 -16.85
N ALA A 79 -22.93 -16.07 -17.73
CA ALA A 79 -22.68 -14.63 -17.81
C ALA A 79 -23.72 -13.79 -18.57
N CYS A 80 -24.81 -14.38 -19.08
CA CYS A 80 -25.96 -13.62 -19.61
C CYS A 80 -26.78 -12.98 -18.47
N SER A 81 -26.18 -12.05 -17.73
CA SER A 81 -26.88 -11.32 -16.67
C SER A 81 -27.56 -10.05 -17.21
N PRO A 82 -28.78 -9.74 -16.75
CA PRO A 82 -29.54 -8.56 -17.15
C PRO A 82 -28.88 -7.24 -16.70
N ARG A 83 -29.49 -6.12 -17.09
CA ARG A 83 -29.01 -4.74 -16.87
C ARG A 83 -28.78 -4.48 -15.38
N ARG A 84 -27.62 -3.94 -15.00
CA ARG A 84 -27.29 -3.62 -13.60
C ARG A 84 -28.28 -2.61 -13.02
N SER A 85 -28.70 -2.84 -11.77
CA SER A 85 -29.51 -1.88 -11.02
C SER A 85 -28.62 -0.72 -10.56
N ALA A 86 -28.74 0.43 -11.22
CA ALA A 86 -28.07 1.66 -10.79
C ALA A 86 -28.41 2.03 -9.35
N ARG A 87 -29.61 1.68 -8.86
CA ARG A 87 -30.02 1.90 -7.47
C ARG A 87 -29.14 1.12 -6.48
N VAL A 88 -28.93 -0.18 -6.72
CA VAL A 88 -28.08 -1.02 -5.86
C VAL A 88 -26.64 -0.49 -5.85
N LEU A 89 -26.12 -0.11 -7.02
CA LEU A 89 -24.78 0.45 -7.13
C LEU A 89 -24.64 1.74 -6.33
N ASN A 90 -25.60 2.66 -6.44
CA ASN A 90 -25.58 3.90 -5.71
C ASN A 90 -25.65 3.67 -4.19
N ASN A 91 -26.52 2.77 -3.72
CA ASN A 91 -26.66 2.47 -2.29
C ASN A 91 -25.37 1.87 -1.70
N VAL A 92 -24.76 0.89 -2.38
CA VAL A 92 -23.52 0.27 -1.92
C VAL A 92 -22.37 1.27 -1.91
N THR A 93 -22.25 2.10 -2.96
CA THR A 93 -21.22 3.14 -3.04
C THR A 93 -21.41 4.19 -1.94
N MET A 94 -22.66 4.59 -1.66
CA MET A 94 -22.98 5.53 -0.60
C MET A 94 -22.59 4.95 0.77
N ALA A 95 -22.96 3.70 1.06
CA ALA A 95 -22.62 3.03 2.31
C ALA A 95 -21.09 2.92 2.50
N ALA A 96 -20.35 2.48 1.46
CA ALA A 96 -18.89 2.42 1.52
C ALA A 96 -18.26 3.81 1.74
N SER A 97 -18.79 4.86 1.10
CA SER A 97 -18.32 6.24 1.30
C SER A 97 -18.52 6.70 2.74
N LEU A 98 -19.72 6.48 3.29
CA LEU A 98 -20.06 6.86 4.66
C LEU A 98 -19.20 6.11 5.66
N PHE A 99 -18.99 4.79 5.49
CA PHE A 99 -18.08 4.03 6.35
C PHE A 99 -16.64 4.56 6.27
N GLY A 100 -16.14 4.88 5.07
CA GLY A 100 -14.81 5.46 4.91
C GLY A 100 -14.65 6.80 5.66
N ILE A 101 -15.65 7.69 5.55
CA ILE A 101 -15.65 9.02 6.18
C ILE A 101 -15.81 8.91 7.70
N VAL A 102 -16.77 8.12 8.19
CA VAL A 102 -16.96 7.88 9.62
C VAL A 102 -15.71 7.23 10.19
N GLY A 103 -15.16 6.22 9.53
CA GLY A 103 -13.96 5.53 9.97
C GLY A 103 -12.78 6.48 10.19
N ILE A 104 -12.49 7.37 9.23
CA ILE A 104 -11.40 8.35 9.44
C ILE A 104 -11.74 9.37 10.53
N ALA A 105 -12.99 9.82 10.64
CA ALA A 105 -13.40 10.75 11.69
C ALA A 105 -13.22 10.14 13.08
N LEU A 106 -13.49 8.85 13.25
CA LEU A 106 -13.25 8.12 14.49
C LEU A 106 -11.77 8.01 14.83
N VAL A 107 -10.91 7.73 13.84
CA VAL A 107 -9.45 7.73 14.04
C VAL A 107 -8.95 9.13 14.43
N VAL A 108 -9.47 10.19 13.80
CA VAL A 108 -9.11 11.58 14.17
C VAL A 108 -9.55 11.86 15.60
N LEU A 109 -10.82 11.62 15.93
CA LEU A 109 -11.42 11.87 17.24
C LEU A 109 -10.65 11.16 18.34
N ASP A 110 -10.37 9.87 18.16
CA ASP A 110 -9.58 9.09 19.10
C ASP A 110 -8.20 9.72 19.32
N ARG A 111 -7.47 9.99 18.24
CA ARG A 111 -6.09 10.48 18.37
C ARG A 111 -5.99 11.90 18.92
N THR A 112 -6.88 12.80 18.52
CA THR A 112 -6.78 14.22 18.88
C THR A 112 -7.44 14.53 20.22
N ILE A 113 -8.52 13.84 20.57
CA ILE A 113 -9.32 14.16 21.76
C ILE A 113 -9.13 13.13 22.86
N LEU A 114 -9.17 11.83 22.55
CA LEU A 114 -9.14 10.79 23.58
C LEU A 114 -7.71 10.45 24.02
N SER A 115 -6.80 10.23 23.07
CA SER A 115 -5.42 9.86 23.39
C SER A 115 -4.50 11.06 23.67
N GLY A 116 -4.93 12.29 23.37
CA GLY A 116 -4.13 13.51 23.60
C GLY A 116 -2.80 13.58 22.84
N VAL A 117 -2.60 12.75 21.81
CA VAL A 117 -1.32 12.65 21.10
C VAL A 117 -1.25 13.73 20.03
N SER A 118 -0.33 14.70 20.18
CA SER A 118 -0.05 15.67 19.12
C SER A 118 0.53 14.97 17.89
N ASN A 119 -0.17 15.09 16.75
CA ASN A 119 0.02 14.20 15.59
C ASN A 119 1.39 14.30 14.91
N SER A 120 2.05 15.47 14.92
CA SER A 120 3.31 15.67 14.19
C SER A 120 4.50 15.05 14.94
N SER A 121 4.73 15.47 16.18
CA SER A 121 5.95 15.12 16.91
C SER A 121 6.04 13.64 17.23
N TYR A 122 4.93 12.99 17.57
CA TYR A 122 4.93 11.55 17.84
C TYR A 122 5.17 10.71 16.57
N ALA A 123 4.56 11.09 15.44
CA ALA A 123 4.75 10.42 14.17
C ALA A 123 6.18 10.60 13.60
N GLU A 124 6.85 11.69 13.98
CA GLU A 124 8.25 11.94 13.67
C GLU A 124 9.18 11.14 14.59
N LEU A 125 8.90 11.13 15.91
CA LEU A 125 9.61 10.31 16.90
C LEU A 125 9.59 8.82 16.55
N LEU A 126 8.42 8.32 16.14
CA LEU A 126 8.21 6.95 15.66
C LEU A 126 9.23 6.49 14.61
N ARG A 127 9.74 7.42 13.79
CA ARG A 127 10.67 7.12 12.71
C ARG A 127 12.12 7.40 13.04
N CYS A 128 12.40 8.44 13.82
CA CYS A 128 13.76 8.76 14.21
C CYS A 128 14.26 7.85 15.32
N ALA A 129 13.37 7.38 16.19
CA ALA A 129 13.72 6.58 17.37
C ALA A 129 12.67 5.49 17.64
N PRO A 130 12.51 4.49 16.74
CA PRO A 130 11.50 3.44 16.89
C PRO A 130 11.67 2.61 18.18
N GLY A 131 12.86 2.59 18.78
CA GLY A 131 13.10 1.96 20.09
C GLY A 131 12.39 2.65 21.25
N LEU A 132 12.25 3.99 21.21
CA LEU A 132 11.63 4.78 22.27
C LEU A 132 10.10 4.81 22.18
N VAL A 133 9.54 4.25 21.13
CA VAL A 133 8.09 4.20 20.92
C VAL A 133 7.47 3.16 21.81
N ASP A 134 8.15 2.03 21.97
CA ASP A 134 7.67 0.92 22.78
C ASP A 134 7.59 1.30 24.28
N THR A 135 8.29 2.37 24.70
CA THR A 135 8.22 2.91 26.07
C THR A 135 7.09 3.93 26.27
N ILE A 136 6.51 4.48 25.19
CA ILE A 136 5.35 5.37 25.28
C ILE A 136 4.08 4.52 25.19
N ALA A 137 3.52 4.18 26.34
CA ALA A 137 2.21 3.56 26.43
C ALA A 137 1.14 4.51 25.87
N ILE A 138 0.78 4.34 24.59
CA ILE A 138 -0.41 5.00 24.04
C ILE A 138 -1.62 4.21 24.52
N GLU A 139 -2.48 4.86 25.30
CA GLU A 139 -3.82 4.37 25.54
C GLU A 139 -4.59 4.35 24.23
N ARG A 140 -4.84 3.15 23.71
CA ARG A 140 -5.61 2.94 22.48
C ARG A 140 -7.04 2.59 22.87
N THR A 141 -8.00 3.38 22.42
CA THR A 141 -9.41 3.09 22.71
C THR A 141 -10.00 2.11 21.68
N PRO A 142 -11.10 1.40 22.01
CA PRO A 142 -11.86 0.61 21.05
C PRO A 142 -12.28 1.40 19.79
N LEU A 143 -12.46 2.72 19.92
CA LEU A 143 -12.86 3.61 18.84
C LEU A 143 -11.83 3.63 17.70
N LEU A 144 -10.54 3.56 18.03
CA LEU A 144 -9.46 3.54 17.06
C LEU A 144 -9.55 2.32 16.14
N TYR A 145 -9.81 1.13 16.70
CA TYR A 145 -9.90 -0.12 15.92
C TYR A 145 -11.13 -0.15 15.04
N PHE A 146 -12.25 0.34 15.54
CA PHE A 146 -13.45 0.50 14.74
C PHE A 146 -13.22 1.49 13.59
N GLY A 147 -12.53 2.60 13.88
CA GLY A 147 -12.03 3.54 12.87
C GLY A 147 -11.16 2.86 11.80
N TYR A 148 -10.20 2.02 12.21
CA TYR A 148 -9.34 1.26 11.29
C TYR A 148 -10.11 0.24 10.44
N ALA A 149 -11.10 -0.44 11.00
CA ALA A 149 -11.92 -1.36 10.21
C ALA A 149 -12.68 -0.60 9.11
N MET A 150 -13.23 0.57 9.45
CA MET A 150 -14.12 1.33 8.56
C MET A 150 -13.42 2.22 7.54
N PHE A 151 -12.29 2.87 7.88
CA PHE A 151 -11.67 3.86 6.96
C PHE A 151 -11.26 3.23 5.62
N SER A 152 -10.91 1.95 5.62
CA SER A 152 -10.53 1.20 4.42
C SER A 152 -11.62 1.20 3.34
N PHE A 153 -12.90 1.35 3.70
CA PHE A 153 -14.02 1.49 2.75
C PHE A 153 -13.93 2.78 1.92
N GLY A 154 -13.22 3.80 2.37
CA GLY A 154 -12.95 5.01 1.59
C GLY A 154 -12.15 4.71 0.32
N PHE A 155 -11.15 3.83 0.40
CA PHE A 155 -10.40 3.37 -0.78
C PHE A 155 -11.31 2.64 -1.77
N VAL A 156 -12.19 1.77 -1.25
CA VAL A 156 -13.13 1.01 -2.07
C VAL A 156 -14.12 1.91 -2.79
N SER A 157 -14.64 2.93 -2.09
CA SER A 157 -15.57 3.89 -2.68
C SER A 157 -14.93 4.69 -3.82
N VAL A 158 -13.69 5.16 -3.65
CA VAL A 158 -12.93 5.82 -4.73
C VAL A 158 -12.77 4.88 -5.92
N VAL A 159 -12.39 3.62 -5.70
CA VAL A 159 -12.22 2.63 -6.79
C VAL A 159 -13.54 2.31 -7.48
N LEU A 160 -14.64 2.12 -6.74
CA LEU A 160 -15.98 1.92 -7.31
C LEU A 160 -16.40 3.09 -8.19
N PHE A 161 -16.20 4.32 -7.70
CA PHE A 161 -16.50 5.52 -8.45
C PHE A 161 -15.65 5.64 -9.71
N LEU A 162 -14.35 5.30 -9.64
CA LEU A 162 -13.54 5.25 -10.85
C LEU A 162 -14.07 4.21 -11.83
N LEU A 163 -14.31 2.97 -11.39
CA LEU A 163 -14.77 1.88 -12.27
C LEU A 163 -16.16 2.11 -12.87
N LYS A 164 -17.06 2.83 -12.17
CA LYS A 164 -18.49 2.95 -12.52
C LYS A 164 -19.08 4.35 -12.41
N GLY A 165 -18.26 5.39 -12.42
CA GLY A 165 -18.70 6.77 -12.20
C GLY A 165 -19.77 7.25 -13.18
N GLU A 166 -19.87 6.68 -14.38
CA GLU A 166 -20.97 7.01 -15.32
C GLU A 166 -22.35 6.51 -14.86
N GLU A 167 -22.38 5.46 -14.04
CA GLU A 167 -23.59 4.83 -13.52
C GLU A 167 -23.98 5.42 -12.14
N ILE A 168 -23.02 6.07 -11.45
CA ILE A 168 -23.19 6.68 -10.12
C ILE A 168 -23.54 8.17 -10.29
N ARG A 169 -24.67 8.62 -9.74
CA ARG A 169 -25.19 9.98 -9.97
C ARG A 169 -25.54 10.70 -8.68
N GLY A 170 -25.67 12.03 -8.77
CA GLY A 170 -26.13 12.89 -7.68
C GLY A 170 -25.21 12.87 -6.46
N TRP A 171 -25.79 12.90 -5.26
CA TRP A 171 -25.07 12.93 -3.99
C TRP A 171 -24.13 11.74 -3.78
N THR A 172 -24.47 10.57 -4.29
CA THR A 172 -23.60 9.40 -4.21
C THR A 172 -22.26 9.63 -4.90
N ALA A 173 -22.27 10.27 -6.08
CA ALA A 173 -21.04 10.57 -6.81
C ALA A 173 -20.16 11.58 -6.05
N VAL A 174 -20.80 12.56 -5.38
CA VAL A 174 -20.10 13.55 -4.55
C VAL A 174 -19.49 12.88 -3.32
N LEU A 175 -20.25 12.06 -2.60
CA LEU A 175 -19.78 11.31 -1.43
C LEU A 175 -18.64 10.35 -1.79
N ALA A 176 -18.73 9.66 -2.93
CA ALA A 176 -17.68 8.75 -3.37
C ALA A 176 -16.37 9.50 -3.68
N GLN A 177 -16.45 10.70 -4.25
CA GLN A 177 -15.27 11.54 -4.45
C GLN A 177 -14.74 12.10 -3.13
N LEU A 178 -15.63 12.54 -2.22
CA LEU A 178 -15.25 13.04 -0.90
C LEU A 178 -14.61 11.97 -0.02
N SER A 179 -14.92 10.69 -0.27
CA SER A 179 -14.32 9.57 0.47
C SER A 179 -12.79 9.47 0.34
N ILE A 180 -12.18 10.21 -0.61
CA ILE A 180 -10.72 10.42 -0.69
C ILE A 180 -10.13 11.06 0.58
N VAL A 181 -10.95 11.79 1.36
CA VAL A 181 -10.57 12.33 2.66
C VAL A 181 -10.16 11.22 3.62
N SER A 182 -10.70 10.01 3.47
CA SER A 182 -10.35 8.87 4.32
C SER A 182 -8.89 8.43 4.18
N PRO A 183 -8.41 8.02 2.98
CA PRO A 183 -7.00 7.66 2.84
C PRO A 183 -6.05 8.85 2.98
N VAL A 184 -6.45 10.07 2.57
CA VAL A 184 -5.63 11.27 2.75
C VAL A 184 -5.52 11.65 4.22
N GLY A 185 -6.64 11.65 4.95
CA GLY A 185 -6.66 11.87 6.40
C GLY A 185 -5.80 10.84 7.13
N TYR A 186 -5.89 9.57 6.73
CA TYR A 186 -5.02 8.53 7.29
C TYR A 186 -3.54 8.81 7.01
N ALA A 187 -3.19 9.22 5.79
CA ALA A 187 -1.82 9.62 5.49
C ALA A 187 -1.34 10.79 6.37
N LEU A 188 -2.18 11.81 6.55
CA LEU A 188 -1.87 12.99 7.37
C LEU A 188 -1.66 12.61 8.84
N LEU A 189 -2.56 11.81 9.43
CA LEU A 189 -2.50 11.42 10.84
C LEU A 189 -1.26 10.59 11.20
N TYR A 190 -0.75 9.80 10.27
CA TYR A 190 0.45 8.97 10.50
C TYR A 190 1.70 9.56 9.83
N SER A 191 1.57 10.77 9.28
CA SER A 191 2.59 11.40 8.42
C SER A 191 3.10 10.42 7.34
N GLY A 192 2.27 9.51 6.87
CA GLY A 192 2.65 8.38 6.02
C GLY A 192 2.62 8.76 4.54
N ARG A 193 3.64 8.34 3.77
CA ARG A 193 3.60 8.44 2.30
C ARG A 193 2.93 7.24 1.65
N MET A 194 3.06 6.06 2.28
CA MET A 194 2.55 4.80 1.75
C MET A 194 1.04 4.82 1.46
N PRO A 195 0.17 5.37 2.34
CA PRO A 195 -1.26 5.39 2.03
C PRO A 195 -1.59 6.21 0.78
N ILE A 196 -0.90 7.33 0.55
CA ILE A 196 -1.12 8.16 -0.65
C ILE A 196 -0.57 7.46 -1.89
N LEU A 197 0.64 6.88 -1.81
CA LEU A 197 1.20 6.06 -2.89
C LEU A 197 0.26 4.90 -3.25
N PHE A 198 -0.35 4.27 -2.25
CA PHE A 198 -1.31 3.19 -2.45
C PHE A 198 -2.59 3.68 -3.13
N VAL A 199 -3.16 4.82 -2.71
CA VAL A 199 -4.30 5.43 -3.41
C VAL A 199 -3.96 5.76 -4.85
N ILE A 200 -2.82 6.40 -5.12
CA ILE A 200 -2.39 6.74 -6.48
C ILE A 200 -2.28 5.47 -7.32
N SER A 201 -1.73 4.40 -6.74
CA SER A 201 -1.62 3.09 -7.39
C SER A 201 -3.00 2.50 -7.71
N LEU A 202 -3.94 2.51 -6.76
CA LEU A 202 -5.32 2.04 -6.98
C LEU A 202 -6.05 2.88 -8.05
N VAL A 203 -5.85 4.20 -8.03
CA VAL A 203 -6.43 5.13 -9.03
C VAL A 203 -5.89 4.81 -10.42
N ALA A 204 -4.57 4.67 -10.56
CA ALA A 204 -3.94 4.30 -11.83
C ALA A 204 -4.43 2.92 -12.31
N MET A 205 -4.48 1.92 -11.42
CA MET A 205 -4.92 0.58 -11.78
C MET A 205 -6.41 0.50 -12.10
N ALA A 206 -7.27 1.31 -11.46
CA ALA A 206 -8.66 1.44 -11.86
C ALA A 206 -8.79 2.00 -13.29
N MET A 207 -7.96 2.96 -13.69
CA MET A 207 -7.92 3.46 -15.07
C MET A 207 -7.47 2.37 -16.06
N MET A 208 -6.46 1.58 -15.69
CA MET A 208 -5.98 0.45 -16.49
C MET A 208 -7.08 -0.60 -16.69
N VAL A 209 -7.79 -0.96 -15.62
CA VAL A 209 -8.92 -1.91 -15.67
C VAL A 209 -10.04 -1.37 -16.56
N ARG A 210 -10.33 -0.07 -16.52
CA ARG A 210 -11.34 0.55 -17.40
C ARG A 210 -10.94 0.49 -18.86
N LEU A 211 -9.69 0.81 -19.19
CA LEU A 211 -9.19 0.68 -20.55
C LEU A 211 -9.28 -0.76 -21.05
N ALA A 212 -8.92 -1.73 -20.21
CA ALA A 212 -9.05 -3.16 -20.53
C ALA A 212 -10.51 -3.60 -20.74
N GLN A 213 -11.47 -2.88 -20.16
CA GLN A 213 -12.92 -3.06 -20.38
C GLN A 213 -13.45 -2.25 -21.59
N GLY A 214 -12.59 -1.59 -22.37
CA GLY A 214 -12.98 -0.75 -23.50
C GLY A 214 -13.66 0.56 -23.11
N ARG A 215 -13.49 1.01 -21.86
CA ARG A 215 -14.04 2.28 -21.33
C ARG A 215 -12.98 3.38 -21.37
N THR A 216 -13.40 4.64 -21.23
CA THR A 216 -12.47 5.77 -21.08
C THR A 216 -11.68 5.66 -19.77
N LEU A 217 -10.44 6.18 -19.75
CA LEU A 217 -9.55 6.22 -18.57
C LEU A 217 -10.29 6.65 -17.30
N MET A 218 -11.02 7.76 -17.37
CA MET A 218 -11.82 8.31 -16.27
C MET A 218 -13.31 8.37 -16.64
N PRO A 219 -14.20 8.32 -15.64
CA PRO A 219 -15.61 8.67 -15.80
C PRO A 219 -15.81 10.06 -16.41
N ARG A 220 -16.73 10.17 -17.36
CA ARG A 220 -17.08 11.46 -17.99
C ARG A 220 -17.88 12.34 -17.02
N GLY A 221 -17.74 13.67 -17.15
CA GLY A 221 -18.63 14.65 -16.48
C GLY A 221 -18.24 15.09 -15.06
N HIS A 222 -17.06 14.72 -14.54
CA HIS A 222 -16.69 14.99 -13.15
C HIS A 222 -15.38 15.77 -12.95
N TYR A 223 -14.80 16.33 -14.03
CA TYR A 223 -13.52 17.05 -13.99
C TYR A 223 -12.39 16.27 -13.30
N LEU A 224 -12.41 14.93 -13.40
CA LEU A 224 -11.50 14.06 -12.62
C LEU A 224 -10.04 14.23 -13.03
N VAL A 225 -9.76 14.56 -14.28
CA VAL A 225 -8.39 14.81 -14.74
C VAL A 225 -7.77 15.94 -13.94
N LEU A 226 -8.48 17.07 -13.84
CA LEU A 226 -8.03 18.22 -13.06
C LEU A 226 -7.84 17.85 -11.58
N LYS A 227 -8.79 17.12 -10.99
CA LYS A 227 -8.70 16.69 -9.58
C LYS A 227 -7.50 15.76 -9.33
N VAL A 228 -7.23 14.84 -10.24
CA VAL A 228 -6.07 13.94 -10.15
C VAL A 228 -4.76 14.71 -10.28
N VAL A 229 -4.67 15.64 -11.23
CA VAL A 229 -3.48 16.52 -11.36
C VAL A 229 -3.24 17.33 -10.10
N ILE A 230 -4.28 17.97 -9.56
CA ILE A 230 -4.21 18.72 -8.31
C ILE A 230 -3.79 17.81 -7.15
N ALA A 231 -4.38 16.61 -7.04
CA ALA A 231 -4.05 15.67 -5.97
C ALA A 231 -2.59 15.20 -6.05
N VAL A 232 -2.06 14.92 -7.25
CA VAL A 232 -0.66 14.54 -7.46
C VAL A 232 0.28 15.70 -7.11
N ALA A 233 -0.04 16.93 -7.52
CA ALA A 233 0.75 18.11 -7.19
C ALA A 233 0.77 18.38 -5.68
N LEU A 234 -0.39 18.34 -5.02
CA LEU A 234 -0.50 18.47 -3.57
C LEU A 234 0.26 17.36 -2.84
N PHE A 235 0.21 16.13 -3.35
CA PHE A 235 1.00 15.03 -2.80
C PHE A 235 2.50 15.26 -2.93
N ALA A 236 2.99 15.75 -4.06
CA ALA A 236 4.40 16.06 -4.24
C ALA A 236 4.87 17.12 -3.22
N VAL A 237 4.08 18.18 -3.04
CA VAL A 237 4.34 19.23 -2.04
C VAL A 237 4.31 18.65 -0.62
N TYR A 238 3.27 17.91 -0.27
CA TYR A 238 3.13 17.27 1.05
C TYR A 238 4.27 16.30 1.35
N SER A 239 4.61 15.43 0.40
CA SER A 239 5.67 14.43 0.54
C SER A 239 7.02 15.08 0.81
N ASN A 240 7.32 16.18 0.09
CA ASN A 240 8.52 16.98 0.27
C ASN A 240 8.54 17.73 1.61
N ALA A 241 7.41 18.33 2.01
CA ALA A 241 7.29 19.01 3.30
C ALA A 241 7.51 18.03 4.46
N ILE A 242 6.82 16.88 4.45
CA ILE A 242 7.00 15.82 5.45
C ILE A 242 8.42 15.25 5.44
N TRP A 243 9.08 15.17 4.27
CA TRP A 243 10.50 14.77 4.23
C TRP A 243 11.37 15.73 5.03
N THR A 244 11.19 17.01 4.74
CA THR A 244 12.03 18.08 5.24
C THR A 244 11.85 18.21 6.74
N ASN A 245 10.59 18.25 7.20
CA ASN A 245 10.26 18.31 8.63
C ASN A 245 10.84 17.12 9.39
N ARG A 246 10.68 15.90 8.86
CA ARG A 246 11.25 14.70 9.47
C ARG A 246 12.76 14.71 9.54
N ASN A 247 13.41 15.12 8.47
CA ASN A 247 14.86 15.16 8.44
C ASN A 247 15.38 16.12 9.51
N ASN A 248 14.77 17.31 9.58
CA ASN A 248 15.13 18.33 10.57
C ASN A 248 14.84 17.84 12.00
N PHE A 249 13.69 17.22 12.23
CA PHE A 249 13.32 16.65 13.52
C PHE A 249 14.31 15.55 13.94
N CYS A 250 14.65 14.62 13.05
CA CYS A 250 15.63 13.57 13.37
C CYS A 250 17.00 14.16 13.71
N ILE A 251 17.47 15.19 12.99
CA ILE A 251 18.73 15.86 13.28
C ILE A 251 18.69 16.54 14.66
N GLN A 252 17.60 17.23 14.99
CA GLN A 252 17.44 17.92 16.27
C GLN A 252 17.40 16.96 17.47
N ILE A 253 16.75 15.80 17.30
CA ILE A 253 16.54 14.84 18.38
C ILE A 253 17.66 13.79 18.47
N LEU A 254 18.54 13.67 17.48
CA LEU A 254 19.65 12.73 17.50
C LEU A 254 20.51 12.80 18.78
N PRO A 255 20.90 13.98 19.30
CA PRO A 255 21.65 14.08 20.55
C PRO A 255 20.85 13.56 21.75
N LEU A 256 19.55 13.83 21.79
CA LEU A 256 18.66 13.33 22.84
C LEU A 256 18.53 11.81 22.75
N ILE A 257 18.38 11.23 21.56
CA ILE A 257 18.34 9.77 21.37
C ILE A 257 19.62 9.14 21.90
N ALA A 258 20.80 9.69 21.57
CA ALA A 258 22.08 9.17 22.06
C ALA A 258 22.16 9.20 23.59
N GLN A 259 21.72 10.30 24.22
CA GLN A 259 21.66 10.39 25.69
C GLN A 259 20.67 9.38 26.30
N LEU A 260 19.53 9.16 25.66
CA LEU A 260 18.52 8.23 26.14
C LEU A 260 18.97 6.78 25.98
N GLN A 261 19.65 6.44 24.88
CA GLN A 261 20.27 5.13 24.68
C GLN A 261 21.38 4.85 25.70
N GLU A 262 22.19 5.85 26.03
CA GLU A 262 23.21 5.72 27.08
C GLU A 262 22.58 5.53 28.47
N LYS A 263 21.45 6.18 28.75
CA LYS A 263 20.70 6.00 30.00
C LYS A 263 19.97 4.66 30.09
N ASP A 264 19.43 4.18 28.98
CA ASP A 264 18.75 2.88 28.90
C ASP A 264 19.75 1.74 29.21
N GLN A 265 21.00 1.85 28.75
CA GLN A 265 22.09 0.96 29.15
C GLN A 265 22.41 0.97 30.66
N ARG A 266 21.91 1.96 31.41
CA ARG A 266 22.08 2.09 32.87
C ARG A 266 20.81 1.70 33.64
N ASP A 267 19.91 0.92 33.05
CA ASP A 267 18.66 0.40 33.65
C ASP A 267 17.75 1.48 34.27
N THR A 268 17.81 2.72 33.78
CA THR A 268 16.95 3.80 34.30
C THR A 268 15.66 3.89 33.47
N ILE A 269 14.53 3.44 34.01
CA ILE A 269 13.22 3.56 33.35
C ILE A 269 12.84 5.03 33.22
N ILE A 270 12.74 5.52 31.98
CA ILE A 270 12.32 6.89 31.68
C ILE A 270 10.80 6.91 31.50
N THR A 271 10.11 7.70 32.32
CA THR A 271 8.65 7.84 32.24
C THR A 271 8.25 8.62 30.97
N ALA A 272 7.07 8.33 30.43
CA ALA A 272 6.54 9.04 29.25
C ALA A 272 6.45 10.56 29.47
N THR A 273 6.17 11.00 30.70
CA THR A 273 6.12 12.41 31.09
C THR A 273 7.49 13.07 31.02
N GLU A 274 8.55 12.40 31.52
CA GLU A 274 9.92 12.92 31.46
C GLU A 274 10.44 12.97 30.02
N LEU A 275 10.15 11.94 29.21
CA LEU A 275 10.49 11.95 27.78
C LEU A 275 9.78 13.09 27.05
N SER A 276 8.49 13.28 27.30
CA SER A 276 7.70 14.37 26.70
C SER A 276 8.25 15.75 27.10
N LYS A 277 8.66 15.92 28.36
CA LYS A 277 9.28 17.16 28.85
C LYS A 277 10.60 17.44 28.14
N ARG A 278 11.51 16.46 28.05
CA ARG A 278 12.80 16.61 27.34
C ARG A 278 12.62 16.88 25.86
N LEU A 279 11.65 16.23 25.22
CA LEU A 279 11.30 16.50 23.82
C LEU A 279 10.80 17.93 23.64
N ALA A 280 9.94 18.42 24.54
CA ALA A 280 9.47 19.80 24.50
C ALA A 280 10.63 20.81 24.67
N GLU A 281 11.58 20.53 25.56
CA GLU A 281 12.78 21.37 25.76
C GLU A 281 13.66 21.42 24.52
N VAL A 282 13.91 20.27 23.87
CA VAL A 282 14.71 20.22 22.63
C VAL A 282 13.99 20.93 21.47
N LEU A 283 12.68 20.74 21.34
CA LEU A 283 11.88 21.36 20.28
C LEU A 283 11.65 22.86 20.49
N ALA A 284 11.81 23.36 21.71
CA ALA A 284 11.75 24.80 22.00
C ALA A 284 12.98 25.56 21.48
N VAL A 285 14.09 24.85 21.21
CA VAL A 285 15.29 25.45 20.60
C VAL A 285 15.03 25.62 19.10
N PRO A 286 15.11 26.84 18.56
CA PRO A 286 14.94 27.06 17.13
C PRO A 286 15.93 26.21 16.32
N PRO A 287 15.52 25.60 15.19
CA PRO A 287 16.47 24.97 14.28
C PRO A 287 17.56 25.98 13.93
N SER A 288 18.82 25.63 14.18
CA SER A 288 19.94 26.33 13.56
C SER A 288 19.76 26.28 12.04
N ALA A 289 20.13 27.37 11.35
CA ALA A 289 20.07 27.39 9.89
C ALA A 289 20.83 26.17 9.36
N PRO A 290 20.26 25.42 8.40
CA PRO A 290 20.92 24.25 7.85
C PRO A 290 22.17 24.71 7.10
N ASP A 291 23.33 24.57 7.74
CA ASP A 291 24.61 24.79 7.08
C ASP A 291 24.75 23.82 5.90
N ALA A 292 25.35 24.26 4.79
CA ALA A 292 25.54 23.39 3.62
C ALA A 292 26.23 22.06 3.99
N SER A 293 27.17 22.12 4.95
CA SER A 293 27.85 20.95 5.55
C SER A 293 26.88 19.96 6.22
N SER A 294 25.78 20.44 6.81
CA SER A 294 24.79 19.58 7.49
C SER A 294 24.02 18.68 6.52
N THR A 295 23.81 19.12 5.28
CA THR A 295 23.08 18.34 4.27
C THR A 295 23.93 17.20 3.74
N ASP A 296 25.23 17.45 3.54
CA ASP A 296 26.21 16.44 3.12
C ASP A 296 26.42 15.39 4.23
N VAL A 297 26.53 15.83 5.49
CA VAL A 297 26.59 14.94 6.65
C VAL A 297 25.32 14.10 6.77
N SER A 298 24.14 14.69 6.56
CA SER A 298 22.86 13.97 6.59
C SER A 298 22.76 12.91 5.48
N LEU A 299 23.22 13.25 4.27
CA LEU A 299 23.27 12.30 3.16
C LEU A 299 24.23 11.15 3.47
N ALA A 300 25.44 11.45 3.94
CA ALA A 300 26.43 10.44 4.31
C ALA A 300 25.93 9.52 5.44
N MET A 301 25.27 10.07 6.46
CA MET A 301 24.68 9.31 7.56
C MET A 301 23.59 8.36 7.04
N LYS A 302 22.66 8.84 6.20
CA LYS A 302 21.60 7.98 5.62
C LYS A 302 22.16 6.88 4.72
N LEU A 303 23.15 7.19 3.89
CA LEU A 303 23.81 6.20 3.03
C LEU A 303 24.50 5.13 3.87
N LYS A 304 25.15 5.53 4.97
CA LYS A 304 25.75 4.62 5.95
C LYS A 304 24.70 3.76 6.64
N ASP A 305 23.59 4.35 7.11
CA ASP A 305 22.49 3.62 7.76
C ASP A 305 21.80 2.64 6.82
N TRP A 306 21.64 3.02 5.55
CA TRP A 306 21.14 2.13 4.51
C TRP A 306 22.20 1.10 4.07
N GLY A 307 23.46 1.28 4.44
CA GLY A 307 24.59 0.52 3.94
C GLY A 307 24.63 0.51 2.40
N VAL A 308 24.50 1.67 1.76
CA VAL A 308 24.62 1.82 0.30
C VAL A 308 25.52 3.01 -0.02
N MET A 309 26.10 3.03 -1.22
CA MET A 309 26.89 4.16 -1.70
C MET A 309 26.32 4.69 -3.02
N PRO A 310 26.42 5.99 -3.33
CA PRO A 310 26.16 6.48 -4.67
C PRO A 310 27.22 5.89 -5.61
N ARG A 311 26.82 5.49 -6.82
CA ARG A 311 27.78 5.05 -7.85
C ARG A 311 28.69 6.21 -8.25
N SER A 312 29.88 5.89 -8.77
CA SER A 312 30.92 6.87 -9.14
C SER A 312 30.41 8.00 -10.03
N TYR A 313 29.55 7.71 -11.02
CA TYR A 313 28.99 8.75 -11.88
C TYR A 313 28.04 9.70 -11.14
N VAL A 314 27.31 9.23 -10.12
CA VAL A 314 26.47 10.09 -9.27
C VAL A 314 27.31 10.89 -8.30
N ALA A 315 28.30 10.23 -7.67
CA ALA A 315 29.26 10.90 -6.79
C ALA A 315 29.94 12.06 -7.54
N SER A 316 30.41 11.84 -8.77
CA SER A 316 31.04 12.89 -9.58
C SER A 316 30.10 14.07 -9.90
N VAL A 317 28.80 13.82 -10.08
CA VAL A 317 27.79 14.89 -10.32
C VAL A 317 27.53 15.71 -9.05
N ILE A 318 27.56 15.06 -7.88
CA ILE A 318 27.42 15.74 -6.57
C ILE A 318 28.68 16.55 -6.28
N GLU A 319 29.87 15.94 -6.40
CA GLU A 319 31.18 16.57 -6.16
C GLU A 319 31.44 17.77 -7.08
N SER A 320 31.01 17.67 -8.35
CA SER A 320 31.12 18.77 -9.31
C SER A 320 30.07 19.88 -9.12
N SER A 321 29.24 19.81 -8.09
CA SER A 321 28.15 20.77 -7.82
C SER A 321 27.13 20.92 -8.96
N ARG A 322 27.08 19.96 -9.90
CA ARG A 322 26.10 19.94 -11.00
C ARG A 322 24.70 19.56 -10.52
N ALA A 323 24.62 18.84 -9.41
CA ALA A 323 23.38 18.63 -8.67
C ALA A 323 23.54 19.14 -7.24
N SER A 324 22.49 19.76 -6.70
CA SER A 324 22.48 20.11 -5.28
C SER A 324 22.43 18.84 -4.43
N ALA A 325 23.13 18.83 -3.28
CA ALA A 325 23.11 17.71 -2.33
C ALA A 325 21.67 17.34 -1.92
N ARG A 326 20.80 18.34 -1.76
CA ARG A 326 19.36 18.14 -1.48
C ARG A 326 18.65 17.43 -2.63
N GLY A 327 18.87 17.86 -3.87
CA GLY A 327 18.30 17.22 -5.06
C GLY A 327 18.76 15.76 -5.20
N ALA A 328 20.06 15.53 -5.02
CA ALA A 328 20.65 14.20 -5.02
C ALA A 328 20.04 13.30 -3.92
N MET A 329 19.89 13.81 -2.69
CA MET A 329 19.27 13.07 -1.59
C MET A 329 17.81 12.68 -1.90
N ILE A 330 17.02 13.58 -2.49
CA ILE A 330 15.64 13.27 -2.89
C ILE A 330 15.61 12.15 -3.93
N VAL A 331 16.45 12.25 -4.97
CA VAL A 331 16.53 11.25 -6.04
C VAL A 331 17.01 9.91 -5.51
N LEU A 332 18.13 9.89 -4.77
CA LEU A 332 18.70 8.67 -4.18
C LEU A 332 17.74 8.03 -3.18
N SER A 333 17.09 8.81 -2.31
CA SER A 333 16.12 8.26 -1.36
C SER A 333 14.90 7.66 -2.04
N THR A 334 14.36 8.35 -3.06
CA THR A 334 13.21 7.84 -3.83
C THR A 334 13.59 6.59 -4.58
N TYR A 335 14.76 6.59 -5.22
CA TYR A 335 15.30 5.46 -5.94
C TYR A 335 15.48 4.26 -5.01
N PHE A 336 16.18 4.44 -3.89
CA PHE A 336 16.35 3.41 -2.84
C PHE A 336 15.00 2.83 -2.42
N TYR A 337 14.01 3.67 -2.16
CA TYR A 337 12.69 3.22 -1.75
C TYR A 337 12.02 2.29 -2.77
N LEU A 338 12.23 2.52 -4.06
CA LEU A 338 11.64 1.71 -5.12
C LEU A 338 12.42 0.42 -5.41
N THR A 339 13.71 0.37 -5.06
CA THR A 339 14.60 -0.74 -5.46
C THR A 339 15.16 -1.56 -4.30
N HIS A 340 15.03 -1.10 -3.05
CA HIS A 340 15.60 -1.79 -1.88
C HIS A 340 15.07 -3.22 -1.70
N GLY A 341 13.85 -3.53 -2.15
CA GLY A 341 13.26 -4.84 -1.91
C GLY A 341 14.00 -6.00 -2.56
N VAL A 342 14.73 -5.80 -3.66
CA VAL A 342 15.56 -6.87 -4.25
C VAL A 342 16.72 -7.23 -3.31
N ARG A 343 17.35 -6.22 -2.72
CA ARG A 343 18.38 -6.42 -1.69
C ARG A 343 17.79 -7.06 -0.44
N THR A 344 16.61 -6.63 -0.01
CA THR A 344 15.94 -7.24 1.15
C THR A 344 15.69 -8.73 0.93
N VAL A 345 15.31 -9.17 -0.28
CA VAL A 345 15.16 -10.61 -0.58
C VAL A 345 16.50 -11.35 -0.43
N ASP A 346 17.61 -10.76 -0.87
CA ASP A 346 18.95 -11.38 -0.75
C ASP A 346 19.43 -11.49 0.70
N ILE A 347 19.21 -10.45 1.49
CA ILE A 347 19.48 -10.45 2.94
C ILE A 347 18.66 -11.55 3.61
N VAL A 348 17.34 -11.59 3.36
CA VAL A 348 16.44 -12.59 3.93
C VAL A 348 16.83 -14.00 3.50
N TRP A 349 17.20 -14.18 2.25
CA TRP A 349 17.65 -15.49 1.76
C TRP A 349 18.93 -15.97 2.45
N LYS A 350 19.89 -15.07 2.69
CA LYS A 350 21.14 -15.40 3.39
C LYS A 350 20.88 -15.71 4.87
N ALA A 351 20.04 -14.92 5.54
CA ALA A 351 19.66 -15.09 6.94
C ALA A 351 18.45 -16.02 7.16
N ARG A 352 18.04 -16.81 6.14
CA ARG A 352 16.81 -17.62 6.19
C ARG A 352 16.72 -18.62 7.35
N GLY A 353 17.86 -19.04 7.91
CA GLY A 353 17.90 -19.93 9.06
C GLY A 353 17.66 -19.22 10.40
N GLU A 354 17.68 -17.89 10.42
CA GLU A 354 17.53 -17.06 11.62
C GLU A 354 16.10 -16.55 11.80
N PHE A 355 15.28 -16.58 10.74
CA PHE A 355 13.90 -16.12 10.79
C PHE A 355 12.95 -17.21 11.26
N THR A 356 12.13 -16.89 12.26
CA THR A 356 11.01 -17.74 12.67
C THR A 356 9.74 -17.37 11.87
N PRO A 357 8.94 -18.35 11.43
CA PRO A 357 7.66 -18.06 10.78
C PRO A 357 6.71 -17.29 11.70
N GLN A 358 6.29 -16.10 11.26
CA GLN A 358 5.38 -15.22 12.03
C GLN A 358 3.95 -15.19 11.46
N TRP A 359 3.58 -16.11 10.57
CA TRP A 359 2.18 -16.37 10.16
C TRP A 359 1.40 -15.14 9.67
N GLY A 360 2.07 -14.19 9.03
CA GLY A 360 1.45 -13.01 8.44
C GLY A 360 1.70 -11.71 9.22
N VAL A 361 2.43 -11.73 10.33
CA VAL A 361 2.73 -10.49 11.08
C VAL A 361 3.66 -9.56 10.28
N TYR A 362 4.52 -10.09 9.41
CA TYR A 362 5.32 -9.26 8.51
C TYR A 362 4.49 -8.68 7.36
N GLU A 363 3.56 -9.46 6.82
CA GLU A 363 2.71 -9.05 5.71
C GLU A 363 1.54 -8.19 6.14
N ILE A 364 0.89 -8.45 7.26
CA ILE A 364 -0.36 -7.80 7.63
C ILE A 364 -0.05 -6.79 8.74
N GLY A 365 0.21 -5.56 8.35
CA GLY A 365 0.65 -4.50 9.26
C GLY A 365 -0.29 -4.22 10.45
N VAL A 366 -1.58 -4.58 10.35
CA VAL A 366 -2.54 -4.46 11.45
C VAL A 366 -2.41 -5.57 12.49
N LEU A 367 -1.81 -6.72 12.17
CA LEU A 367 -1.65 -7.84 13.11
C LEU A 367 -0.70 -7.48 14.26
N SER A 368 0.44 -6.83 13.98
CA SER A 368 1.38 -6.42 15.03
C SER A 368 0.72 -5.54 16.11
N PRO A 369 -0.01 -4.46 15.75
CA PRO A 369 -0.83 -3.71 16.70
C PRO A 369 -1.82 -4.58 17.45
N LEU A 370 -2.60 -5.43 16.76
CA LEU A 370 -3.61 -6.32 17.36
C LEU A 370 -3.02 -7.30 18.37
N LEU A 371 -1.89 -7.92 18.05
CA LEU A 371 -1.17 -8.83 18.95
C LEU A 371 -0.77 -8.13 20.23
N ARG A 372 -0.22 -6.90 20.16
CA ARG A 372 0.17 -6.14 21.36
C ARG A 372 -1.00 -5.82 22.30
N ILE A 373 -2.23 -5.77 21.80
CA ILE A 373 -3.42 -5.41 22.60
C ILE A 373 -4.12 -6.65 23.12
N LEU A 374 -4.38 -7.60 22.22
CA LEU A 374 -5.15 -8.80 22.53
C LEU A 374 -4.28 -9.85 23.25
N PHE A 375 -2.97 -9.79 23.05
CA PHE A 375 -1.98 -10.72 23.58
C PHE A 375 -0.71 -9.96 24.04
N PRO A 376 -0.81 -9.08 25.04
CA PRO A 376 0.32 -8.23 25.47
C PRO A 376 1.54 -9.04 25.95
N GLU A 377 1.32 -10.25 26.48
CA GLU A 377 2.37 -11.19 26.89
C GLU A 377 3.09 -11.86 25.70
N SER A 378 2.63 -11.64 24.47
CA SER A 378 3.23 -12.24 23.27
C SER A 378 4.53 -11.53 22.90
N ASN A 379 5.64 -12.26 23.00
CA ASN A 379 6.95 -11.80 22.55
C ASN A 379 7.11 -11.82 21.01
N GLN A 380 6.09 -12.21 20.24
CA GLN A 380 6.19 -12.36 18.78
C GLN A 380 6.69 -11.08 18.09
N VAL A 381 6.12 -9.92 18.42
CA VAL A 381 6.53 -8.66 17.78
C VAL A 381 7.95 -8.25 18.18
N ALA A 382 8.37 -8.57 19.40
CA ALA A 382 9.73 -8.30 19.88
C ALA A 382 10.76 -9.21 19.20
N ILE A 383 10.47 -10.52 19.11
CA ILE A 383 11.29 -11.51 18.38
C ILE A 383 11.44 -11.09 16.92
N MET A 384 10.32 -10.79 16.26
CA MET A 384 10.28 -10.32 14.89
C MET A 384 11.20 -9.11 14.65
N LYS A 385 11.13 -8.12 15.55
CA LYS A 385 11.97 -6.91 15.50
C LYS A 385 13.45 -7.27 15.69
N ALA A 386 13.77 -8.15 16.63
CA ALA A 386 15.13 -8.58 16.90
C ALA A 386 15.74 -9.33 15.71
N GLU A 387 15.00 -10.24 15.08
CA GLU A 387 15.43 -10.98 13.88
C GLU A 387 15.72 -10.03 12.70
N GLN A 388 14.83 -9.06 12.45
CA GLN A 388 15.07 -8.04 11.41
C GLN A 388 16.33 -7.23 11.68
N GLN A 389 16.53 -6.80 12.93
CA GLN A 389 17.71 -6.02 13.31
C GLN A 389 18.99 -6.84 13.18
N ALA A 390 18.97 -8.11 13.59
CA ALA A 390 20.10 -9.04 13.43
C ALA A 390 20.47 -9.23 11.95
N ALA A 391 19.47 -9.30 11.06
CA ALA A 391 19.66 -9.38 9.62
C ALA A 391 19.98 -8.03 8.94
N LEU A 392 20.13 -6.93 9.69
CA LEU A 392 20.34 -5.57 9.15
C LEU A 392 19.19 -5.09 8.25
N ILE A 393 17.97 -5.58 8.50
CA ILE A 393 16.74 -5.12 7.85
C ILE A 393 16.13 -4.02 8.73
N TYR A 394 16.34 -2.77 8.32
CA TYR A 394 15.81 -1.62 9.05
C TYR A 394 14.38 -1.30 8.63
N GLY A 395 13.44 -1.45 9.58
CA GLY A 395 12.02 -1.12 9.40
C GLY A 395 11.15 -2.26 8.88
N PHE A 396 9.84 -2.01 8.78
CA PHE A 396 8.81 -3.00 8.44
C PHE A 396 8.51 -3.08 6.92
N TYR A 397 9.53 -3.13 6.06
CA TYR A 397 9.33 -3.13 4.61
C TYR A 397 9.99 -4.32 3.89
N PRO A 398 9.65 -5.57 4.26
CA PRO A 398 9.97 -6.68 3.39
C PRO A 398 9.17 -6.55 2.08
N SER A 399 9.83 -6.72 0.94
CA SER A 399 9.16 -6.88 -0.36
C SER A 399 8.21 -8.06 -0.34
N ALA A 400 7.32 -8.20 -1.33
CA ALA A 400 6.34 -9.28 -1.35
C ALA A 400 6.95 -10.68 -1.21
N TRP A 401 8.09 -10.95 -1.86
CA TRP A 401 8.75 -12.26 -1.72
C TRP A 401 9.41 -12.44 -0.37
N ALA A 402 10.06 -11.40 0.15
CA ALA A 402 10.70 -11.46 1.46
C ALA A 402 9.66 -11.69 2.55
N ALA A 403 8.55 -10.95 2.50
CA ALA A 403 7.48 -11.05 3.50
C ALA A 403 6.83 -12.43 3.48
N ALA A 404 6.43 -12.92 2.30
CA ALA A 404 5.85 -14.25 2.16
C ALA A 404 6.80 -15.37 2.62
N PHE A 405 8.11 -15.23 2.34
CA PHE A 405 9.10 -16.19 2.79
C PHE A 405 9.27 -16.18 4.31
N ILE A 406 9.37 -15.00 4.92
CA ILE A 406 9.54 -14.92 6.37
C ILE A 406 8.27 -15.41 7.08
N ASP A 407 7.09 -15.01 6.64
CA ASP A 407 5.84 -15.35 7.32
C ASP A 407 5.48 -16.84 7.20
N PHE A 408 5.73 -17.45 6.04
CA PHE A 408 5.20 -18.79 5.72
C PHE A 408 6.28 -19.83 5.36
N GLY A 409 7.55 -19.45 5.40
CA GLY A 409 8.65 -20.28 4.91
C GLY A 409 8.60 -20.49 3.39
N PHE A 410 9.50 -21.34 2.87
CA PHE A 410 9.61 -21.59 1.43
C PHE A 410 8.33 -22.18 0.81
N VAL A 411 7.79 -23.23 1.42
CA VAL A 411 6.58 -23.92 0.91
C VAL A 411 5.37 -23.00 1.01
N GLY A 412 5.20 -22.30 2.12
CA GLY A 412 4.10 -21.38 2.30
C GLY A 412 4.18 -20.18 1.35
N ALA A 413 5.38 -19.66 1.06
CA ALA A 413 5.56 -18.63 0.04
C ALA A 413 5.15 -19.11 -1.36
N ILE A 414 5.44 -20.36 -1.74
CA ILE A 414 4.96 -20.94 -3.01
C ILE A 414 3.43 -20.96 -3.07
N VAL A 415 2.78 -21.44 -2.00
CA VAL A 415 1.32 -21.49 -1.91
C VAL A 415 0.73 -20.08 -1.98
N TYR A 416 1.31 -19.15 -1.24
CA TYR A 416 0.91 -17.74 -1.22
C TYR A 416 0.94 -17.12 -2.62
N VAL A 417 2.07 -17.27 -3.33
CA VAL A 417 2.26 -16.75 -4.69
C VAL A 417 1.28 -17.41 -5.68
N ALA A 418 1.05 -18.71 -5.52
CA ALA A 418 0.08 -19.44 -6.33
C ALA A 418 -1.36 -18.92 -6.11
N ILE A 419 -1.77 -18.71 -4.86
CA ILE A 419 -3.07 -18.11 -4.54
C ILE A 419 -3.18 -16.73 -5.17
N TRP A 420 -2.15 -15.88 -5.03
CA TRP A 420 -2.16 -14.53 -5.58
C TRP A 420 -2.25 -14.51 -7.12
N GLY A 421 -1.50 -15.39 -7.78
CA GLY A 421 -1.59 -15.60 -9.22
C GLY A 421 -2.98 -16.05 -9.64
N GLY A 422 -3.54 -17.06 -8.95
CA GLY A 422 -4.89 -17.58 -9.18
C GLY A 422 -5.97 -16.51 -9.06
N VAL A 423 -5.96 -15.73 -7.97
CA VAL A 423 -6.90 -14.62 -7.76
C VAL A 423 -6.75 -13.57 -8.86
N ALA A 424 -5.52 -13.19 -9.22
CA ALA A 424 -5.28 -12.23 -10.30
C ALA A 424 -5.81 -12.73 -11.67
N GLY A 425 -5.64 -14.01 -11.96
CA GLY A 425 -6.17 -14.67 -13.17
C GLY A 425 -7.69 -14.69 -13.21
N TRP A 426 -8.31 -15.12 -12.11
CA TRP A 426 -9.77 -15.17 -11.94
C TRP A 426 -10.38 -13.78 -12.08
N SER A 427 -9.80 -12.78 -11.41
CA SER A 427 -10.27 -11.40 -11.45
C SER A 427 -10.10 -10.75 -12.82
N ALA A 428 -9.00 -11.06 -13.53
CA ALA A 428 -8.78 -10.58 -14.90
C ALA A 428 -9.81 -11.13 -15.88
N ALA A 429 -10.07 -12.44 -15.82
CA ALA A 429 -11.11 -13.09 -16.63
C ALA A 429 -12.50 -12.55 -16.29
N GLY A 430 -12.84 -12.49 -15.00
CA GLY A 430 -14.14 -12.01 -14.55
C GLY A 430 -14.39 -10.55 -14.84
N SER A 431 -13.38 -9.70 -14.80
CA SER A 431 -13.50 -8.28 -15.15
C SER A 431 -13.87 -8.07 -16.64
N ARG A 432 -13.46 -9.00 -17.51
CA ARG A 432 -13.75 -8.96 -18.96
C ARG A 432 -15.08 -9.63 -19.31
N HIS A 433 -15.34 -10.79 -18.73
CA HIS A 433 -16.45 -11.65 -19.14
C HIS A 433 -17.70 -11.54 -18.24
N SER A 434 -17.58 -10.99 -17.04
CA SER A 434 -18.69 -10.94 -16.08
C SER A 434 -19.15 -9.52 -15.75
N ARG A 435 -20.44 -9.41 -15.45
CA ARG A 435 -21.07 -8.19 -14.95
C ARG A 435 -21.03 -8.06 -13.43
N LEU A 436 -20.38 -9.00 -12.72
CA LEU A 436 -20.13 -8.88 -11.29
C LEU A 436 -19.17 -7.72 -10.97
N MET A 437 -19.20 -7.20 -9.75
CA MET A 437 -18.34 -6.13 -9.26
C MET A 437 -17.13 -6.65 -8.50
N THR A 438 -17.22 -7.84 -7.90
CA THR A 438 -16.08 -8.44 -7.19
C THR A 438 -14.85 -8.62 -8.08
N PRO A 439 -14.95 -9.19 -9.31
CA PRO A 439 -13.77 -9.36 -10.16
C PRO A 439 -13.02 -8.06 -10.49
N PRO A 440 -13.65 -6.96 -10.96
CA PRO A 440 -12.92 -5.74 -11.26
C PRO A 440 -12.34 -5.05 -10.02
N LEU A 441 -12.99 -5.12 -8.84
CA LEU A 441 -12.41 -4.59 -7.60
C LEU A 441 -11.14 -5.34 -7.22
N LEU A 442 -11.20 -6.68 -7.20
CA LEU A 442 -10.05 -7.53 -6.92
C LEU A 442 -8.94 -7.36 -7.95
N LEU A 443 -9.28 -7.15 -9.23
CA LEU A 443 -8.29 -6.90 -10.27
C LEU A 443 -7.53 -5.58 -10.02
N VAL A 444 -8.22 -4.51 -9.63
CA VAL A 444 -7.57 -3.24 -9.26
C VAL A 444 -6.62 -3.44 -8.09
N PHE A 445 -7.05 -4.17 -7.06
CA PHE A 445 -6.19 -4.49 -5.93
C PHE A 445 -4.96 -5.31 -6.35
N ALA A 446 -5.17 -6.41 -7.08
CA ALA A 446 -4.10 -7.29 -7.54
C ALA A 446 -3.06 -6.55 -8.38
N LEU A 447 -3.49 -5.68 -9.29
CA LEU A 447 -2.58 -4.85 -10.09
C LEU A 447 -1.80 -3.85 -9.23
N ALA A 448 -2.45 -3.20 -8.25
CA ALA A 448 -1.78 -2.26 -7.35
C ALA A 448 -0.76 -2.98 -6.45
N SER A 449 -1.13 -4.16 -5.94
CA SER A 449 -0.24 -5.04 -5.19
C SER A 449 0.96 -5.51 -6.02
N VAL A 450 0.76 -5.87 -7.29
CA VAL A 450 1.85 -6.21 -8.20
C VAL A 450 2.78 -5.01 -8.42
N LEU A 451 2.22 -3.82 -8.69
CA LEU A 451 2.99 -2.60 -8.90
C LEU A 451 3.90 -2.27 -7.70
N LEU A 452 3.38 -2.46 -6.48
CA LEU A 452 4.09 -2.11 -5.25
C LEU A 452 4.87 -3.29 -4.63
N SER A 453 4.79 -4.48 -5.22
CA SER A 453 5.43 -5.69 -4.70
C SER A 453 6.95 -5.61 -4.50
N PRO A 454 7.73 -4.81 -5.27
CA PRO A 454 9.15 -4.62 -4.98
C PRO A 454 9.39 -3.75 -3.74
N VAL A 455 8.43 -2.95 -3.33
CA VAL A 455 8.57 -2.02 -2.20
C VAL A 455 8.12 -2.69 -0.91
N GLN A 456 7.01 -3.43 -0.95
CA GLN A 456 6.42 -4.02 0.25
C GLN A 456 5.47 -5.18 -0.12
N GLY A 457 5.23 -6.08 0.85
CA GLY A 457 4.21 -7.12 0.72
C GLY A 457 2.81 -6.59 0.43
N PRO A 458 2.02 -7.32 -0.37
CA PRO A 458 0.78 -6.80 -0.95
C PRO A 458 -0.32 -6.57 0.10
N LEU A 459 -0.22 -7.21 1.28
CA LEU A 459 -1.14 -7.03 2.41
C LEU A 459 -0.65 -6.00 3.46
N GLY A 460 0.59 -5.54 3.35
CA GLY A 460 1.24 -4.71 4.37
C GLY A 460 1.24 -3.23 4.05
N ILE A 461 1.06 -2.89 2.78
CA ILE A 461 1.10 -1.51 2.29
C ILE A 461 -0.08 -0.74 2.87
N ALA A 462 0.17 0.15 3.83
CA ALA A 462 -0.83 1.06 4.37
C ALA A 462 -2.13 0.38 4.82
N ASN A 463 -2.02 -0.78 5.49
CA ASN A 463 -3.15 -1.64 5.86
C ASN A 463 -3.96 -2.14 4.65
N SER A 464 -3.29 -2.45 3.54
CA SER A 464 -3.94 -2.95 2.32
C SER A 464 -4.71 -4.24 2.55
N ALA A 465 -4.37 -5.06 3.55
CA ALA A 465 -5.22 -6.18 3.99
C ALA A 465 -6.67 -5.76 4.31
N LEU A 466 -6.84 -4.66 5.07
CA LEU A 466 -8.17 -4.13 5.39
C LEU A 466 -8.87 -3.60 4.13
N VAL A 467 -8.12 -2.99 3.21
CA VAL A 467 -8.66 -2.54 1.92
C VAL A 467 -9.12 -3.73 1.07
N LEU A 468 -8.35 -4.82 1.02
CA LEU A 468 -8.74 -6.06 0.32
C LEU A 468 -10.04 -6.64 0.91
N VAL A 469 -10.12 -6.76 2.23
CA VAL A 469 -11.33 -7.25 2.92
C VAL A 469 -12.52 -6.35 2.58
N SER A 470 -12.36 -5.03 2.65
CA SER A 470 -13.42 -4.08 2.31
C SER A 470 -13.83 -4.15 0.83
N MET A 471 -12.89 -4.39 -0.10
CA MET A 471 -13.20 -4.63 -1.51
C MET A 471 -14.00 -5.93 -1.71
N LEU A 472 -13.61 -7.01 -1.02
CA LEU A 472 -14.33 -8.28 -1.05
C LEU A 472 -15.74 -8.13 -0.51
N VAL A 473 -15.90 -7.57 0.70
CA VAL A 473 -17.20 -7.36 1.34
C VAL A 473 -18.10 -6.50 0.44
N THR A 474 -17.59 -5.37 -0.06
CA THR A 474 -18.36 -4.46 -0.90
C THR A 474 -18.76 -5.10 -2.23
N GLY A 475 -17.83 -5.82 -2.87
CA GLY A 475 -18.09 -6.55 -4.12
C GLY A 475 -19.15 -7.63 -3.93
N LEU A 476 -19.02 -8.47 -2.91
CA LEU A 476 -19.95 -9.56 -2.61
C LEU A 476 -21.33 -9.03 -2.23
N VAL A 477 -21.42 -7.98 -1.42
CA VAL A 477 -22.70 -7.34 -1.06
C VAL A 477 -23.40 -6.81 -2.32
N PHE A 478 -22.67 -6.13 -3.21
CA PHE A 478 -23.23 -5.64 -4.48
C PHE A 478 -23.70 -6.79 -5.37
N ASP A 479 -22.87 -7.83 -5.51
CA ASP A 479 -23.17 -8.98 -6.35
C ASP A 479 -24.39 -9.75 -5.82
N PHE A 480 -24.44 -10.02 -4.51
CA PHE A 480 -25.58 -10.67 -3.87
C PHE A 480 -26.86 -9.85 -3.95
N ALA A 481 -26.81 -8.55 -3.68
CA ALA A 481 -27.98 -7.66 -3.80
C ALA A 481 -28.51 -7.62 -5.25
N THR A 482 -27.60 -7.68 -6.23
CA THR A 482 -27.95 -7.73 -7.66
C THR A 482 -28.56 -9.07 -8.06
N LEU A 483 -28.18 -10.18 -7.40
CA LEU A 483 -28.78 -11.49 -7.58
C LEU A 483 -30.17 -11.56 -6.93
N ARG A 484 -30.32 -11.09 -5.69
CA ARG A 484 -31.59 -11.12 -4.94
C ARG A 484 -32.69 -10.27 -5.59
N ALA A 485 -32.33 -9.15 -6.20
CA ALA A 485 -33.27 -8.31 -6.93
C ALA A 485 -33.93 -9.02 -8.15
N ARG A 486 -33.49 -10.24 -8.50
CA ARG A 486 -34.00 -11.04 -9.63
C ARG A 486 -35.15 -11.99 -9.27
N GLU A 487 -35.13 -12.57 -8.08
CA GLU A 487 -36.06 -13.65 -7.69
C GLU A 487 -37.57 -13.35 -7.82
N PRO A 488 -38.07 -12.11 -7.65
CA PRO A 488 -39.53 -11.91 -7.64
C PRO A 488 -40.23 -11.86 -8.99
N GLN A 489 -39.52 -11.70 -10.12
CA GLN A 489 -40.20 -11.42 -11.40
C GLN A 489 -40.51 -12.65 -12.26
N ASP A 490 -39.79 -13.77 -12.08
CA ASP A 490 -40.02 -14.98 -12.89
C ASP A 490 -41.03 -15.96 -12.27
N THR A 491 -41.26 -15.91 -10.95
CA THR A 491 -42.19 -16.81 -10.27
C THR A 491 -43.67 -16.43 -10.48
N GLY A 492 -43.96 -15.18 -10.83
CA GLY A 492 -45.33 -14.68 -11.06
C GLY A 492 -45.92 -14.96 -12.46
N LYS A 493 -45.15 -15.54 -13.38
CA LYS A 493 -45.57 -15.87 -14.75
C LYS A 493 -45.55 -17.37 -15.06
N LEU A 494 -45.72 -18.22 -14.03
CA LEU A 494 -46.37 -19.52 -14.26
C LEU A 494 -47.82 -19.24 -14.67
N ARG A 495 -47.98 -18.89 -15.95
CA ARG A 495 -49.24 -18.85 -16.68
C ARG A 495 -49.99 -20.12 -16.32
N THR A 496 -51.02 -19.97 -15.52
CA THR A 496 -52.18 -20.86 -15.51
C THR A 496 -52.82 -20.79 -16.88
N ASN A 497 -52.18 -21.39 -17.89
CA ASN A 497 -52.87 -21.87 -19.07
C ASN A 497 -53.76 -23.01 -18.59
N LYS A 498 -54.87 -22.68 -17.92
CA LYS A 498 -56.02 -23.58 -17.90
C LYS A 498 -56.46 -23.72 -19.36
N PRO A 499 -56.47 -24.92 -19.94
CA PRO A 499 -57.16 -25.11 -21.21
C PRO A 499 -58.62 -24.74 -20.98
N ALA A 500 -59.18 -23.89 -21.85
CA ALA A 500 -60.62 -23.76 -21.95
C ALA A 500 -61.16 -25.11 -22.40
N ILE A 501 -62.03 -25.71 -21.57
CA ILE A 501 -62.82 -26.90 -21.90
C ILE A 501 -64.11 -26.43 -22.55
#